data_AF-B4D7G2-F1
#
_entry.id   AF-B4D7G2-F1
#
_cell.length_a   1.000
_cell.length_b   1.000
_cell.length_c   1.000
_cell.angle_alpha   90.00
_cell.angle_beta   90.00
_cell.angle_gamma   90.00
#
_symmetry.space_group_name_H-M   'P 1'
#
loop_
_entity.id
_entity.type
_entity.pdbx_description
1 polymer ?
#
loop_
_entity_poly.entity_id
_entity_poly.type
_entity_poly.pdbx_seq_one_letter_code
_entity_poly.pdbx_strand_id
1 'polypeptide(L)'
;MPLDNHPQIFACLGMVVGLYGVLYLEVARVPERGWLLAFVGLTGKILGPIGLIRLLLQGVWPPATLVLCLTNDFIWWLPFYFYLRAAWPYFRESLRAN
;
A
#
# COMPACT_ATOMS: atom_id res chain seq x y z
N MET A 1 -18.62 -0.07 -19.62
CA MET A 1 -18.08 -1.41 -19.30
C MET A 1 -19.21 -2.23 -18.72
N PRO A 2 -19.45 -3.46 -19.17
CA PRO A 2 -20.39 -4.35 -18.49
C PRO A 2 -19.92 -4.53 -17.04
N LEU A 3 -20.87 -4.63 -16.10
CA LEU A 3 -20.57 -4.86 -14.69
C LEU A 3 -20.05 -6.30 -14.55
N ASP A 4 -18.73 -6.48 -14.59
CA ASP A 4 -18.10 -7.75 -14.24
C ASP A 4 -18.17 -7.92 -12.72
N ASN A 5 -19.12 -8.76 -12.29
CA ASN A 5 -19.37 -9.03 -10.90
C ASN A 5 -18.60 -10.28 -10.47
N HIS A 6 -17.36 -10.08 -10.01
CA HIS A 6 -16.50 -11.15 -9.47
C HIS A 6 -16.40 -11.07 -7.94
N PRO A 7 -17.46 -11.45 -7.18
CA PRO A 7 -17.50 -11.28 -5.74
C PRO A 7 -16.39 -12.03 -5.01
N GLN A 8 -15.88 -13.14 -5.57
CA GLN A 8 -14.78 -13.91 -4.99
C GLN A 8 -13.47 -13.11 -4.99
N ILE A 9 -13.21 -12.32 -6.04
CA ILE A 9 -12.02 -11.47 -6.14
C ILE A 9 -12.09 -10.38 -5.07
N PHE A 10 -13.26 -9.73 -4.93
CA PHE A 10 -13.47 -8.72 -3.90
C PHE A 10 -13.40 -9.27 -2.48
N ALA A 11 -13.91 -10.47 -2.23
CA ALA A 11 -13.82 -11.13 -0.93
C ALA A 11 -12.37 -11.48 -0.56
N CYS A 12 -11.61 -12.06 -1.51
CA CYS A 12 -10.20 -12.37 -1.32
C CYS A 12 -9.38 -11.10 -1.07
N LEU A 13 -9.55 -10.08 -1.92
CA LEU A 13 -8.87 -8.80 -1.77
C LEU A 13 -9.24 -8.10 -0.46
N GLY A 14 -10.53 -8.11 -0.09
CA GLY A 14 -11.02 -7.53 1.17
C GLY A 14 -10.40 -8.20 2.40
N MET A 15 -10.27 -9.52 2.40
CA MET A 15 -9.57 -10.25 3.48
C MET A 15 -8.10 -9.84 3.58
N VAL A 16 -7.38 -9.81 2.45
CA VAL A 16 -5.96 -9.40 2.41
C VAL A 16 -5.79 -7.95 2.89
N VAL A 17 -6.63 -7.03 2.43
CA VAL A 17 -6.63 -5.63 2.86
C VAL A 17 -6.97 -5.50 4.34
N GLY A 18 -7.91 -6.30 4.85
CA GLY A 18 -8.25 -6.36 6.27
C GLY A 18 -7.06 -6.79 7.14
N LEU A 19 -6.32 -7.81 6.73
CA LEU A 19 -5.10 -8.24 7.41
C LEU A 19 -4.01 -7.17 7.38
N TYR A 20 -3.83 -6.47 6.25
CA TYR A 20 -2.92 -5.31 6.20
C TYR A 20 -3.34 -4.20 7.18
N GLY A 21 -4.64 -3.97 7.36
CA GLY A 21 -5.15 -3.07 8.39
C GLY A 21 -4.68 -3.43 9.80
N VAL A 22 -4.74 -4.72 10.16
CA VAL A 22 -4.24 -5.22 11.45
C VAL A 22 -2.73 -5.02 11.58
N LEU A 23 -1.97 -5.26 10.52
CA LEU A 23 -0.52 -5.00 10.50
C LEU A 23 -0.22 -3.51 10.73
N TYR A 24 -0.98 -2.60 10.11
CA TYR A 24 -0.79 -1.17 10.34
C TYR A 24 -1.17 -0.73 11.76
N LEU A 25 -2.12 -1.40 12.41
CA LEU A 25 -2.40 -1.17 13.82
C LEU A 25 -1.22 -1.57 14.71
N GLU A 26 -0.55 -2.69 14.41
CA GLU A 26 0.68 -3.09 15.13
C GLU A 26 1.84 -2.13 14.86
N VAL A 27 2.00 -1.67 13.63
CA VAL A 27 2.97 -0.61 13.24
C VAL A 27 2.70 0.69 14.03
N ALA A 28 1.45 1.02 14.29
CA ALA A 28 1.07 2.18 15.10
C ALA A 28 1.28 1.95 16.61
N ARG A 29 1.12 0.71 17.11
CA ARG A 29 1.38 0.35 18.51
C ARG A 29 2.85 0.37 18.87
N VAL A 30 3.72 -0.12 17.97
CA VAL A 30 5.17 -0.17 18.16
C VAL A 30 5.88 0.43 16.94
N PRO A 31 5.98 1.77 16.85
CA PRO A 31 6.54 2.46 15.69
C PRO A 31 7.99 2.08 15.37
N GLU A 32 8.74 1.66 16.38
CA GLU A 32 10.18 1.40 16.31
C GLU A 32 10.51 0.13 15.51
N ARG A 33 9.54 -0.79 15.36
CA ARG A 33 9.73 -2.10 14.71
C ARG A 33 9.00 -2.22 13.37
N GLY A 34 8.18 -1.24 13.01
CA GLY A 34 7.32 -1.33 11.83
C GLY A 34 7.97 -0.95 10.50
N TRP A 35 9.30 -0.70 10.46
CA TRP A 35 9.96 -0.16 9.26
C TRP A 35 9.79 -1.06 8.04
N LEU A 36 10.08 -2.37 8.14
CA LEU A 36 9.94 -3.32 7.02
C LEU A 36 8.49 -3.43 6.54
N LEU A 37 7.53 -3.47 7.48
CA LEU A 37 6.10 -3.52 7.15
C LEU A 37 5.65 -2.26 6.41
N ALA A 38 6.08 -1.08 6.87
CA ALA A 38 5.81 0.18 6.20
C ALA A 38 6.48 0.27 4.82
N PHE A 39 7.67 -0.33 4.66
CA PHE A 39 8.39 -0.35 3.38
C PHE A 39 7.66 -1.22 2.35
N VAL A 40 7.19 -2.39 2.76
CA VAL A 40 6.35 -3.26 1.92
C VAL A 40 5.04 -2.53 1.57
N GLY A 41 4.43 -1.85 2.53
CA GLY A 41 3.23 -1.03 2.32
C GLY A 41 3.42 0.07 1.27
N LEU A 42 4.50 0.86 1.38
CA LEU A 42 4.82 1.90 0.40
C LEU A 42 5.13 1.31 -0.98
N THR A 43 5.85 0.20 -1.04
CA THR A 43 6.17 -0.49 -2.30
C THR A 43 4.89 -0.94 -3.01
N GLY A 44 3.95 -1.55 -2.28
CA GLY A 44 2.63 -1.91 -2.81
C GLY A 44 1.89 -0.72 -3.41
N LYS A 45 1.94 0.44 -2.71
CA LYS A 45 1.32 1.68 -3.16
C LYS A 45 2.02 2.36 -4.35
N ILE A 46 3.25 1.99 -4.66
CA ILE A 46 3.96 2.48 -5.85
C ILE A 46 3.66 1.56 -7.05
N LEU A 47 3.63 0.24 -6.82
CA LEU A 47 3.35 -0.74 -7.86
C LEU A 47 1.90 -0.68 -8.37
N GLY A 48 0.94 -0.36 -7.51
CA GLY A 48 -0.48 -0.18 -7.89
C GLY A 48 -0.67 0.85 -9.01
N PRO A 49 -0.23 2.11 -8.84
CA PRO A 49 -0.28 3.14 -9.88
C PRO A 49 0.44 2.74 -11.17
N ILE A 50 1.59 2.07 -11.09
CA ILE A 50 2.32 1.59 -12.28
C ILE A 50 1.47 0.59 -13.07
N GLY A 51 0.84 -0.37 -12.39
CA GLY A 51 -0.10 -1.31 -13.01
C GLY A 51 -1.31 -0.61 -13.63
N LEU A 52 -1.86 0.39 -12.93
CA LEU A 52 -2.99 1.17 -13.44
C LEU A 52 -2.63 1.99 -14.68
N ILE A 53 -1.48 2.67 -14.68
CA ILE A 53 -1.01 3.44 -15.84
C ILE A 53 -0.89 2.53 -17.06
N ARG A 54 -0.36 1.31 -16.90
CA ARG A 54 -0.30 0.34 -17.99
C ARG A 54 -1.69 -0.01 -18.54
N LEU A 55 -2.68 -0.22 -17.67
CA LEU A 55 -4.06 -0.52 -18.07
C LEU A 55 -4.78 0.66 -18.75
N LEU A 56 -4.47 1.89 -18.31
CA LEU A 56 -4.96 3.12 -18.94
C LEU A 56 -4.37 3.31 -20.33
N LEU A 57 -3.05 3.10 -20.49
CA LEU A 57 -2.37 3.19 -21.80
C LEU A 57 -2.88 2.14 -22.79
N GLN A 58 -3.33 0.98 -22.30
CA GLN A 58 -3.94 -0.07 -23.11
C GLN A 58 -5.43 0.18 -23.41
N GLY A 59 -6.03 1.25 -22.87
CA GLY A 59 -7.45 1.57 -23.06
C GLY A 59 -8.42 0.59 -22.38
N VAL A 60 -7.93 -0.28 -21.48
CA VAL A 60 -8.75 -1.30 -20.81
C VAL A 60 -9.56 -0.69 -19.67
N TRP A 61 -9.02 0.32 -18.98
CA TRP A 61 -9.64 0.98 -17.83
C TRP A 61 -9.99 2.44 -18.15
N PRO A 62 -11.09 2.98 -17.63
CA PRO A 62 -11.48 4.37 -17.90
C PRO A 62 -10.60 5.32 -17.06
N PRO A 63 -10.25 6.53 -17.56
CA PRO A 63 -9.42 7.49 -16.82
C PRO A 63 -9.94 7.86 -15.42
N ALA A 64 -11.25 7.71 -15.18
CA ALA A 64 -11.86 7.91 -13.86
C ALA A 64 -11.24 7.04 -12.75
N THR A 65 -10.63 5.89 -13.08
CA THR A 65 -9.95 5.03 -12.10
C THR A 65 -8.69 5.65 -11.53
N LEU A 66 -8.18 6.74 -12.11
CA LEU A 66 -7.14 7.56 -11.50
C LEU A 66 -7.59 8.17 -10.16
N VAL A 67 -8.87 8.48 -9.99
CA VAL A 67 -9.39 9.01 -8.72
C VAL A 67 -9.25 7.98 -7.59
N LEU A 68 -9.51 6.70 -7.90
CA LEU A 68 -9.29 5.59 -6.96
C LEU A 68 -7.81 5.48 -6.59
N CYS A 69 -6.92 5.61 -7.58
CA CYS A 69 -5.48 5.58 -7.35
C CYS A 69 -4.97 6.76 -6.51
N LEU A 70 -5.50 7.96 -6.76
CA LEU A 70 -5.17 9.15 -5.98
C LEU A 70 -5.54 8.98 -4.51
N THR A 71 -6.77 8.55 -4.24
CA THR A 71 -7.28 8.39 -2.88
C THR A 71 -6.71 7.17 -2.16
N ASN A 72 -6.44 6.08 -2.88
CA ASN A 72 -5.93 4.85 -2.29
C ASN A 72 -4.41 4.86 -2.13
N ASP A 73 -3.66 5.33 -3.12
CA ASP A 73 -2.19 5.19 -3.17
C ASP A 73 -1.49 6.52 -2.87
N PHE A 74 -1.71 7.53 -3.72
CA PHE A 74 -0.90 8.75 -3.71
C PHE A 74 -0.98 9.55 -2.41
N ILE A 75 -2.18 9.70 -1.82
CA ILE A 75 -2.34 10.41 -0.53
C ILE A 75 -1.49 9.75 0.57
N TRP A 76 -1.33 8.42 0.50
CA TRP A 76 -0.66 7.65 1.52
C TRP A 76 0.86 7.60 1.36
N TRP A 77 1.40 7.93 0.18
CA TRP A 77 2.85 7.98 -0.02
C TRP A 77 3.55 8.91 0.97
N LEU A 78 2.93 10.06 1.27
CA LEU A 78 3.44 11.04 2.22
C LEU A 78 3.53 10.46 3.65
N PRO A 79 2.44 9.96 4.27
CA PRO A 79 2.49 9.29 5.57
C PRO A 79 3.53 8.17 5.64
N PHE A 80 3.56 7.28 4.64
CA PHE A 80 4.50 6.16 4.62
C PHE A 80 5.96 6.63 4.52
N TYR A 81 6.23 7.64 3.69
CA TYR A 81 7.56 8.21 3.54
C TYR A 81 8.05 8.84 4.86
N PHE A 82 7.21 9.65 5.53
CA PHE A 82 7.58 10.24 6.81
C PHE A 82 7.79 9.19 7.90
N TYR A 83 6.92 8.17 7.96
CA TYR A 83 7.08 7.05 8.89
C TYR A 83 8.39 6.30 8.65
N LEU A 84 8.70 5.95 7.40
CA LEU A 84 9.94 5.25 7.05
C LEU A 84 11.18 6.07 7.39
N ARG A 85 11.15 7.38 7.18
CA ARG A 85 12.24 8.28 7.57
C ARG A 85 12.42 8.29 9.09
N ALA A 86 11.33 8.37 9.84
CA ALA A 86 11.36 8.44 11.30
C ALA A 86 11.78 7.12 11.95
N ALA A 87 11.36 5.98 11.40
CA ALA A 87 11.67 4.65 11.92
C ALA A 87 13.05 4.11 11.45
N TRP A 88 13.71 4.78 10.50
CA TRP A 88 14.99 4.34 9.94
C TRP A 88 16.14 4.19 10.95
N PRO A 89 16.35 5.13 11.91
CA PRO A 89 17.41 4.99 12.91
C PRO A 89 17.24 3.71 13.77
N TYR A 90 16.02 3.47 14.26
CA TYR A 90 15.67 2.29 15.05
C TYR A 90 15.89 0.99 14.27
N PHE A 91 15.47 0.97 12.99
CA PHE A 91 15.71 -0.18 12.13
C PHE A 91 17.21 -0.44 11.90
N ARG A 92 17.99 0.61 11.63
CA ARG A 92 19.44 0.51 11.45
C ARG A 92 20.14 -0.02 12.70
N GLU A 93 19.72 0.39 13.88
CA GLU A 93 20.27 -0.12 15.15
C GLU A 93 19.94 -1.60 15.35
N SER A 94 18.71 -2.02 15.06
CA SER A 94 18.32 -3.44 15.12
C SER A 94 19.11 -4.35 14.18
N LEU A 95 19.53 -3.83 13.01
CA LEU A 95 20.38 -4.55 12.07
C LEU A 95 21.84 -4.68 12.52
N ARG A 96 22.30 -3.78 13.40
CA ARG A 96 23.68 -3.81 13.94
C ARG A 96 23.80 -4.65 15.22
N ALA A 97 22.68 -4.89 15.89
CA ALA A 97 22.61 -5.69 17.11
C ALA A 97 22.51 -7.21 16.86
N ASN A 98 22.36 -7.62 15.59
CA ASN A 98 22.47 -9.00 15.11
C ASN A 98 23.78 -9.20 14.36
#